data_AF-A0A349M1I1-F1
#
_entry.id   AF-A0A349M1I1-F1
#
_cell.length_a   1.000
_cell.length_b   1.000
_cell.length_c   1.000
_cell.angle_alpha   90.00
_cell.angle_beta   90.00
_cell.angle_gamma   90.00
#
_symmetry.space_group_name_H-M   'P 1'
#
loop_
_entity.id
_entity.type
_entity.pdbx_description
1 polymer ?
#
loop_
_entity_poly.entity_id
_entity_poly.type
_entity_poly.pdbx_seq_one_letter_code
_entity_poly.pdbx_strand_id
1 'polypeptide(L)'
;MFWPRSPLHKGSNEEEDNGLVVRLITPGLRLLFLGATAMSKYALNGLLAEITPDYLQAEIVQIVADVDKALPTELNTVLQTVKPSLIVITPAALSAKLRKNGATTVINSPSRALTSGATWQIEQTAQVGTIELNCSNQQWGMNV
;
A
#
# COMPACT_ATOMS: atom_id res chain seq x y z
N MET A 1 8.09 7.78 -10.85
CA MET A 1 6.80 8.09 -11.55
C MET A 1 5.83 8.60 -10.50
N PHE A 2 4.96 9.55 -10.89
CA PHE A 2 3.98 10.19 -10.03
C PHE A 2 2.59 10.07 -10.65
N TRP A 3 1.60 9.74 -9.83
CA TRP A 3 0.19 9.62 -10.17
C TRP A 3 -0.65 10.02 -8.95
N PRO A 4 -1.85 10.63 -9.07
CA PRO A 4 -2.58 10.94 -10.30
C PRO A 4 -1.97 12.09 -11.09
N ARG A 5 -2.28 12.13 -12.39
CA ARG A 5 -2.06 13.30 -13.24
C ARG A 5 -3.31 14.16 -13.19
N SER A 6 -3.16 15.48 -13.31
CA SER A 6 -4.29 16.40 -13.40
C SER A 6 -5.26 16.00 -14.53
N PRO A 7 -6.58 16.16 -14.37
CA PRO A 7 -7.28 16.80 -13.25
C PRO A 7 -7.51 15.87 -12.06
N LEU A 8 -7.50 16.43 -10.86
CA LEU A 8 -7.81 15.72 -9.62
C LEU A 8 -9.31 15.44 -9.52
N HIS A 9 -9.66 14.30 -8.92
CA HIS A 9 -11.03 13.91 -8.63
C HIS A 9 -11.66 14.88 -7.63
N LYS A 10 -12.91 15.29 -7.89
CA LYS A 10 -13.72 16.07 -6.95
C LYS A 10 -14.78 15.17 -6.35
N GLY A 11 -14.78 15.03 -5.03
CA GLY A 11 -15.61 14.04 -4.35
C GLY A 11 -15.61 14.17 -2.83
N SER A 12 -16.19 13.18 -2.15
CA SER A 12 -16.27 13.17 -0.69
C SER A 12 -15.01 12.63 -0.01
N ASN A 13 -14.12 11.97 -0.74
CA ASN A 13 -12.93 11.29 -0.20
C ASN A 13 -11.66 11.68 -0.96
N GLU A 14 -11.53 12.97 -1.27
CA GLU A 14 -10.46 13.51 -2.12
C GLU A 14 -9.05 13.20 -1.60
N GLU A 15 -8.86 13.05 -0.29
CA GLU A 15 -7.55 12.73 0.29
C GLU A 15 -7.04 11.36 -0.15
N GLU A 16 -7.90 10.33 -0.13
CA GLU A 16 -7.55 8.98 -0.58
C GLU A 16 -7.62 8.87 -2.10
N ASP A 17 -8.61 9.50 -2.73
CA ASP A 17 -8.85 9.44 -4.18
C ASP A 17 -7.75 10.14 -4.98
N ASN A 18 -7.17 11.21 -4.44
CA ASN A 18 -6.10 11.99 -5.06
C ASN A 18 -4.74 11.76 -4.42
N GLY A 19 -4.61 10.74 -3.57
CA GLY A 19 -3.34 10.44 -2.89
C GLY A 19 -2.21 10.18 -3.89
N LEU A 20 -1.03 10.74 -3.61
CA LEU A 20 0.12 10.64 -4.49
C LEU A 20 0.73 9.24 -4.43
N VAL A 21 0.58 8.51 -5.52
CA VAL A 21 1.31 7.27 -5.78
C VAL A 21 2.68 7.60 -6.34
N VAL A 22 3.72 7.10 -5.67
CA VAL A 22 5.12 7.31 -6.04
C VAL A 22 5.76 6.00 -6.40
N ARG A 23 6.41 5.95 -7.55
CA ARG A 23 7.31 4.85 -7.92
C ARG A 23 8.76 5.31 -7.88
N LEU A 24 9.55 4.63 -7.06
CA LEU A 24 10.99 4.80 -6.93
C LEU A 24 11.70 3.65 -7.65
N ILE A 25 12.72 3.98 -8.44
CA ILE A 25 13.51 3.00 -9.20
C ILE A 25 14.97 3.26 -8.86
N THR A 26 15.65 2.23 -8.38
CA THR A 26 17.10 2.20 -8.17
C THR A 26 17.69 1.00 -8.92
N PRO A 27 19.02 0.92 -9.08
CA PRO A 27 19.64 -0.30 -9.62
C PRO A 27 19.29 -1.52 -8.77
N GLY A 28 18.56 -2.47 -9.35
CA GLY A 28 18.18 -3.72 -8.70
C GLY A 28 16.99 -3.66 -7.75
N LEU A 29 16.31 -2.50 -7.60
CA LEU A 29 15.14 -2.39 -6.73
C LEU A 29 14.12 -1.36 -7.24
N ARG A 30 12.85 -1.74 -7.22
CA ARG A 30 11.71 -0.93 -7.63
C ARG A 30 10.70 -0.95 -6.49
N LEU A 31 10.34 0.23 -6.00
CA LEU A 31 9.37 0.41 -4.94
C LEU A 31 8.17 1.17 -5.46
N LEU A 32 6.99 0.73 -5.07
CA LEU A 32 5.72 1.41 -5.33
C LEU A 32 5.08 1.80 -4.00
N PHE A 33 4.99 3.10 -3.76
CA PHE A 33 4.32 3.68 -2.60
C PHE A 33 2.90 4.03 -3.00
N LEU A 34 1.93 3.20 -2.57
CA LEU A 34 0.51 3.49 -2.73
C LEU A 34 -0.01 4.35 -1.57
N GLY A 35 0.60 4.27 -0.39
CA GLY A 35 0.15 5.06 0.77
C GLY A 35 -1.33 4.80 1.10
N ALA A 36 -2.05 5.87 1.47
CA ALA A 36 -3.47 5.81 1.81
C ALA A 36 -4.37 5.55 0.58
N THR A 37 -3.86 5.78 -0.64
CA THR A 37 -4.56 5.47 -1.89
C THR A 37 -4.91 3.98 -2.01
N ALA A 38 -4.19 3.11 -1.30
CA ALA A 38 -4.53 1.69 -1.17
C ALA A 38 -5.93 1.44 -0.57
N MET A 39 -6.53 2.42 0.11
CA MET A 39 -7.89 2.38 0.65
C MET A 39 -8.95 2.90 -0.32
N SER A 40 -8.57 3.59 -1.41
CA SER A 40 -9.51 4.15 -2.39
C SER A 40 -9.74 3.22 -3.58
N LYS A 41 -10.97 2.71 -3.70
CA LYS A 41 -11.44 2.00 -4.89
C LYS A 41 -11.35 2.86 -6.15
N TYR A 42 -11.66 4.15 -6.06
CA TYR A 42 -11.61 5.05 -7.22
C TYR A 42 -10.18 5.15 -7.74
N ALA A 43 -9.23 5.44 -6.84
CA ALA A 43 -7.85 5.66 -7.23
C ALA A 43 -7.17 4.40 -7.74
N LEU A 44 -7.43 3.24 -7.12
CA LEU A 44 -6.90 1.96 -7.58
C LEU A 44 -7.38 1.60 -9.00
N ASN A 45 -8.65 1.88 -9.31
CA ASN A 45 -9.17 1.70 -10.67
C ASN A 45 -8.56 2.70 -11.65
N GLY A 46 -8.38 3.96 -11.24
CA GLY A 46 -7.69 4.97 -12.05
C GLY A 46 -6.26 4.57 -12.37
N LEU A 47 -5.51 4.07 -11.38
CA LEU A 47 -4.15 3.58 -11.55
C LEU A 47 -4.07 2.43 -12.58
N LEU A 48 -4.99 1.47 -12.49
CA LEU A 48 -5.07 0.34 -13.43
C LEU A 48 -5.48 0.76 -14.85
N ALA A 49 -6.28 1.81 -14.97
CA ALA A 49 -6.76 2.30 -16.26
C ALA A 49 -5.72 3.19 -16.98
N GLU A 50 -4.99 4.01 -16.23
CA GLU A 50 -4.11 5.04 -16.79
C GLU A 50 -2.65 4.61 -16.92
N ILE A 51 -2.20 3.68 -16.08
CA ILE A 51 -0.82 3.22 -16.06
C ILE A 51 -0.74 1.80 -16.61
N THR A 52 0.12 1.61 -17.60
CA THR A 52 0.35 0.29 -18.18
C THR A 52 0.99 -0.66 -17.15
N PRO A 53 0.61 -1.94 -17.14
CA PRO A 53 1.09 -2.94 -16.17
C PRO A 53 2.62 -2.99 -16.01
N ASP A 54 3.36 -2.89 -17.11
CA ASP A 54 4.84 -2.94 -17.09
C ASP A 54 5.47 -1.79 -16.30
N TYR A 55 4.78 -0.64 -16.23
CA TYR A 55 5.22 0.51 -15.46
C TYR A 55 4.87 0.41 -13.97
N LEU A 56 3.92 -0.47 -13.61
CA LEU A 56 3.53 -0.71 -12.22
C LEU A 56 4.43 -1.74 -11.52
N GLN A 57 5.21 -2.53 -12.26
CA GLN A 57 6.09 -3.55 -11.68
C GLN A 57 7.02 -2.96 -10.61
N ALA A 58 7.00 -3.59 -9.43
CA ALA A 58 7.78 -3.24 -8.25
C ALA A 58 8.06 -4.51 -7.42
N GLU A 59 9.26 -4.62 -6.84
CA GLU A 59 9.58 -5.71 -5.91
C GLU A 59 8.92 -5.49 -4.54
N ILE A 60 8.76 -4.22 -4.15
CA ILE A 60 8.20 -3.81 -2.86
C ILE A 60 7.03 -2.86 -3.09
N VAL A 61 5.89 -3.16 -2.48
CA VAL A 61 4.73 -2.28 -2.45
C VAL A 61 4.48 -1.84 -1.01
N GLN A 62 4.43 -0.54 -0.77
CA GLN A 62 4.05 0.00 0.54
C GLN A 62 2.61 0.53 0.48
N ILE A 63 1.81 0.14 1.48
CA ILE A 63 0.44 0.60 1.66
C ILE A 63 0.25 1.17 3.06
N VAL A 64 -0.67 2.14 3.17
CA VAL A 64 -1.20 2.59 4.45
C VAL A 64 -2.60 1.99 4.60
N ALA A 65 -2.84 1.34 5.74
CA ALA A 65 -4.12 0.74 6.04
C ALA A 65 -4.69 1.29 7.35
N ASP A 66 -6.01 1.50 7.33
CA ASP A 66 -6.76 1.94 8.50
C ASP A 66 -7.09 0.75 9.40
N VAL A 67 -6.98 0.98 10.71
CA VAL A 67 -7.40 0.02 11.72
C VAL A 67 -8.91 -0.23 11.58
N ASP A 68 -9.31 -1.49 11.64
CA ASP A 68 -10.69 -1.97 11.53
C ASP A 68 -11.41 -1.65 10.21
N LYS A 69 -10.69 -1.18 9.17
CA LYS A 69 -11.25 -1.06 7.81
C LYS A 69 -10.76 -2.19 6.92
N ALA A 70 -11.67 -2.72 6.12
CA ALA A 70 -11.33 -3.71 5.11
C ALA A 70 -10.58 -3.04 3.95
N LEU A 71 -9.53 -3.71 3.48
CA LEU A 71 -8.85 -3.32 2.23
C LEU A 71 -9.78 -3.53 1.03
N PRO A 72 -9.84 -2.59 0.07
CA PRO A 72 -10.61 -2.75 -1.16
C PRO A 72 -10.18 -3.97 -1.98
N THR A 73 -11.12 -4.59 -2.67
CA THR A 73 -10.84 -5.74 -3.56
C THR A 73 -9.94 -5.38 -4.74
N GLU A 74 -10.03 -4.14 -5.21
CA GLU A 74 -9.25 -3.56 -6.30
C GLU A 74 -7.76 -3.53 -5.98
N LEU A 75 -7.40 -3.48 -4.69
CA LEU A 75 -6.00 -3.54 -4.26
C LEU A 75 -5.39 -4.89 -4.64
N ASN A 76 -6.14 -5.98 -4.52
CA ASN A 76 -5.66 -7.29 -4.96
C ASN A 76 -5.40 -7.30 -6.48
N THR A 77 -6.25 -6.66 -7.29
CA THR A 77 -6.01 -6.55 -8.74
C THR A 77 -4.75 -5.76 -9.05
N VAL A 78 -4.50 -4.66 -8.33
CA VAL A 78 -3.23 -3.92 -8.44
C VAL A 78 -2.05 -4.80 -8.07
N LEU A 79 -2.11 -5.51 -6.95
CA LEU A 79 -1.02 -6.38 -6.48
C LEU A 79 -0.74 -7.54 -7.45
N GLN A 80 -1.77 -8.16 -8.03
CA GLN A 80 -1.63 -9.20 -9.05
C GLN A 80 -1.02 -8.67 -10.35
N THR A 81 -1.22 -7.38 -10.65
CA THR A 81 -0.62 -6.70 -11.80
C THR A 81 0.84 -6.34 -11.54
N VAL A 82 1.13 -5.81 -10.34
CA VAL A 82 2.47 -5.40 -9.90
C VAL A 82 3.39 -6.60 -9.66
N LYS A 83 2.83 -7.70 -9.12
CA LYS A 83 3.51 -8.94 -8.69
C LYS A 83 4.69 -8.65 -7.75
N PRO A 84 4.46 -8.03 -6.59
CA PRO A 84 5.53 -7.76 -5.65
C PRO A 84 6.10 -9.04 -5.07
N SER A 85 7.30 -8.92 -4.49
CA SER A 85 7.90 -9.92 -3.62
C SER A 85 7.64 -9.62 -2.14
N LEU A 86 7.44 -8.34 -1.80
CA LEU A 86 7.14 -7.85 -0.46
C LEU A 86 6.03 -6.80 -0.48
N ILE A 87 5.09 -6.92 0.45
CA ILE A 87 4.13 -5.89 0.79
C ILE A 87 4.44 -5.39 2.19
N VAL A 88 4.67 -4.08 2.32
CA VAL A 88 4.85 -3.40 3.60
C VAL A 88 3.57 -2.66 3.96
N ILE A 89 2.99 -3.03 5.08
CA ILE A 89 1.78 -2.41 5.62
C ILE A 89 2.17 -1.50 6.77
N THR A 90 1.96 -0.20 6.60
CA THR A 90 2.12 0.77 7.70
C THR A 90 0.75 1.22 8.18
N PRO A 91 0.55 1.43 9.48
CA PRO A 91 -0.73 1.85 10.00
C PRO A 91 -0.99 3.33 9.68
N ALA A 92 -2.23 3.65 9.34
CA ALA A 92 -2.67 5.03 9.27
C ALA A 92 -2.59 5.71 10.65
N ALA A 93 -2.46 7.03 10.66
CA ALA A 93 -2.50 7.79 11.90
C ALA A 93 -3.89 7.64 12.57
N LEU A 94 -3.91 7.17 13.81
CA LEU A 94 -5.17 7.08 14.56
C LEU A 94 -5.81 8.46 14.73
N SER A 95 -7.10 8.57 14.46
CA SER A 95 -7.86 9.77 14.80
C SER A 95 -7.90 10.00 16.32
N ALA A 96 -8.08 11.25 16.75
CA ALA A 96 -8.18 11.58 18.18
C ALA A 96 -9.30 10.80 18.90
N LYS A 97 -10.38 10.47 18.20
CA LYS A 97 -11.49 9.65 18.71
C LYS A 97 -11.04 8.20 18.95
N LEU A 98 -10.34 7.60 17.99
CA LEU A 98 -9.84 6.23 18.12
C LEU A 98 -8.77 6.11 19.22
N ARG A 99 -7.88 7.11 19.33
CA ARG A 99 -6.90 7.18 20.43
C ARG A 99 -7.57 7.23 21.81
N LYS A 100 -8.61 8.05 21.96
CA LYS A 100 -9.39 8.14 23.22
C LYS A 100 -10.09 6.83 23.57
N ASN A 101 -10.43 6.02 22.58
CA ASN A 101 -11.07 4.71 22.76
C ASN A 101 -10.05 3.58 23.00
N GLY A 102 -8.75 3.89 23.13
CA GLY A 102 -7.71 2.90 23.37
C GLY A 102 -7.41 2.00 22.16
N ALA A 103 -7.82 2.39 20.95
CA ALA A 103 -7.52 1.63 19.74
C ALA A 103 -6.00 1.57 19.51
N THR A 104 -5.51 0.41 19.10
CA THR A 104 -4.11 0.23 18.70
C THR A 104 -3.95 0.42 17.20
N THR A 105 -2.76 0.77 16.75
CA THR A 105 -2.37 0.84 15.34
C THR A 105 -2.17 -0.55 14.71
N VAL A 106 -2.30 -1.64 15.46
CA VAL A 106 -2.16 -2.99 14.92
C VAL A 106 -3.35 -3.29 14.02
N ILE A 107 -3.09 -3.49 12.74
CA ILE A 107 -4.09 -3.94 11.78
C ILE A 107 -4.32 -5.42 12.02
N ASN A 108 -5.53 -5.78 12.45
CA ASN A 108 -5.91 -7.16 12.75
C ASN A 108 -6.10 -7.93 11.44
N SER A 109 -5.12 -8.78 11.14
CA SER A 109 -5.04 -9.67 9.96
C SER A 109 -5.02 -8.93 8.61
N PRO A 110 -3.91 -9.00 7.83
CA PRO A 110 -3.98 -8.61 6.42
C PRO A 110 -5.13 -9.41 5.78
N SER A 111 -6.08 -8.69 5.20
CA SER A 111 -7.33 -9.28 4.73
C SER A 111 -7.08 -10.48 3.82
N ARG A 112 -7.98 -11.48 3.80
CA ARG A 112 -7.94 -12.61 2.84
C ARG A 112 -7.68 -12.17 1.39
N ALA A 113 -8.04 -10.93 1.06
CA ALA A 113 -7.79 -10.31 -0.24
C ALA A 113 -6.28 -10.21 -0.58
N LEU A 114 -5.41 -10.02 0.41
CA LEU A 114 -3.95 -9.95 0.21
C LEU A 114 -3.29 -11.32 0.10
N THR A 115 -3.92 -12.38 0.64
CA THR A 115 -3.30 -13.72 0.75
C THR A 115 -3.81 -14.72 -0.29
N SER A 116 -4.81 -14.37 -1.09
CA SER A 116 -5.39 -15.26 -2.09
C SER A 116 -4.47 -15.44 -3.29
N GLY A 117 -3.77 -16.58 -3.37
CA GLY A 117 -2.87 -16.92 -4.49
C GLY A 117 -1.55 -16.15 -4.48
N ALA A 118 -1.16 -15.62 -3.33
CA ALA A 118 0.00 -14.75 -3.17
C ALA A 118 1.31 -15.53 -3.02
N THR A 119 2.34 -15.12 -3.79
CA THR A 119 3.74 -15.54 -3.58
C THR A 119 4.56 -14.47 -2.84
N TRP A 120 3.93 -13.39 -2.42
CA TRP A 120 4.57 -12.26 -1.75
C TRP A 120 4.59 -12.41 -0.23
N GLN A 121 5.67 -11.93 0.37
CA GLN A 121 5.78 -11.74 1.82
C GLN A 121 4.97 -10.51 2.24
N ILE A 122 4.37 -10.55 3.43
CA ILE A 122 3.65 -9.42 4.02
C ILE A 122 4.34 -9.08 5.33
N GLU A 123 4.78 -7.84 5.45
CA GLU A 123 5.36 -7.28 6.66
C GLU A 123 4.52 -6.09 7.12
N GLN A 124 4.29 -5.98 8.42
CA GLN A 124 3.46 -4.93 8.99
C GLN A 124 4.16 -4.24 10.15
N THR A 125 4.15 -2.91 10.18
CA THR A 125 4.62 -2.16 11.33
C THR A 125 3.47 -1.85 12.28
N ALA A 126 3.78 -1.78 13.58
CA ALA A 126 2.82 -1.33 14.57
C ALA A 126 2.88 0.19 14.78
N GLN A 127 3.88 0.89 14.25
CA GLN A 127 4.10 2.32 14.51
C GLN A 127 4.62 3.05 13.27
N VAL A 128 4.46 4.37 13.27
CA VAL A 128 5.04 5.28 12.28
C VAL A 128 6.51 5.47 12.63
N GLY A 129 7.40 5.22 11.67
CA GLY A 129 8.84 5.30 11.89
C GLY A 129 9.65 4.99 10.64
N THR A 130 10.96 4.81 10.83
CA THR A 130 11.86 4.36 9.77
C THR A 130 11.70 2.85 9.60
N ILE A 131 11.66 2.39 8.36
CA ILE A 131 11.65 0.95 8.05
C ILE A 131 12.94 0.64 7.34
N GLU A 132 13.71 -0.30 7.88
CA GLU A 132 14.88 -0.85 7.23
C GLU A 132 14.54 -2.21 6.65
N LEU A 133 14.80 -2.37 5.35
CA LEU A 133 14.55 -3.61 4.62
C LEU A 133 15.88 -4.22 4.20
N ASN A 134 16.09 -5.47 4.58
CA ASN A 134 17.23 -6.27 4.16
C ASN A 134 16.73 -7.50 3.38
N CYS A 135 17.55 -8.02 2.46
CA CYS A 135 17.24 -9.26 1.76
C CYS A 135 18.38 -10.23 1.98
N SER A 136 18.08 -11.42 2.52
CA SER A 136 19.05 -12.51 2.67
C SER A 136 18.48 -13.77 2.04
N ASN A 137 19.22 -14.36 1.10
CA ASN A 137 18.96 -15.69 0.55
C ASN A 137 17.47 -15.98 0.23
N GLN A 138 16.80 -15.05 -0.48
CA GLN A 138 15.42 -15.14 -0.99
C GLN A 138 14.28 -14.71 -0.04
N GLN A 139 14.58 -14.21 1.16
CA GLN A 139 13.56 -13.64 2.05
C GLN A 139 13.90 -12.20 2.44
N TRP A 140 12.85 -11.38 2.56
CA TRP A 140 12.98 -10.05 3.09
C TRP A 140 13.00 -10.11 4.62
N GLY A 141 13.86 -9.31 5.24
CA GLY A 141 13.78 -8.95 6.64
C GLY A 141 13.32 -7.50 6.76
N MET A 142 12.61 -7.21 7.84
CA MET A 142 12.17 -5.86 8.18
C MET A 142 12.57 -5.55 9.63
N ASN A 143 13.30 -4.45 9.81
CA ASN A 143 13.54 -3.85 11.12
C ASN A 143 12.78 -2.51 11.20
N VAL A 144 12.18 -2.24 12.36
CA VAL A 144 11.34 -1.06 12.64
C VAL A 144 11.88 -0.33 13.86
#